data_AF-X8DZ60-F1
#
_entry.id   AF-X8DZ60-F1
#
_cell.length_a   1.000
_cell.length_b   1.000
_cell.length_c   1.000
_cell.angle_alpha   90.00
_cell.angle_beta   90.00
_cell.angle_gamma   90.00
#
_symmetry.space_group_name_H-M   'P 1'
#
loop_
_entity.id
_entity.type
_entity.pdbx_description
1 polymer ?
#
loop_
_entity_poly.entity_id
_entity_poly.type
_entity_poly.pdbx_seq_one_letter_code
_entity_poly.pdbx_strand_id
1 'polypeptide(L)'
;MKVDPTNVRAGAGKVDGAHADVSKLKVPDSGGAASGLKGFATAGALPAASDAVKTSLTVVAGRYEQMGALLRRSADSYEHQDSKTAVSLTQRVGDGLTSLGDLNAAK
;
A
#
# COMPACT_ATOMS: atom_id res chain seq x y z
N MET A 1 12.67 6.87 23.63
CA MET A 1 13.08 7.59 22.39
C MET A 1 11.90 8.44 21.94
N LYS A 2 12.06 9.76 21.75
CA LYS A 2 10.98 10.65 21.30
C LYS A 2 11.07 10.74 19.78
N VAL A 3 10.09 10.20 19.07
CA VAL A 3 10.05 10.22 17.59
C VAL A 3 9.65 11.62 17.14
N ASP A 4 10.42 12.20 16.21
CA ASP A 4 10.15 13.50 15.61
C ASP A 4 9.05 13.37 14.54
N PRO A 5 7.95 14.14 14.63
CA PRO A 5 6.90 14.19 13.60
C PRO A 5 7.41 14.49 12.19
N THR A 6 8.46 15.31 12.07
CA THR A 6 9.11 15.64 10.80
C THR A 6 9.69 14.39 10.14
N ASN A 7 10.34 13.52 10.93
CA ASN A 7 10.88 12.26 10.44
C ASN A 7 9.77 11.30 10.00
N VAL A 8 8.61 11.32 10.67
CA VAL A 8 7.44 10.52 10.28
C VAL A 8 6.83 11.02 8.97
N ARG A 9 6.75 12.34 8.76
CA ARG A 9 6.33 12.94 7.48
C ARG A 9 7.32 12.62 6.36
N ALA A 10 8.62 12.68 6.63
CA ALA A 10 9.64 12.26 5.67
C ALA A 10 9.50 10.77 5.31
N GLY A 11 9.16 9.92 6.29
CA GLY A 11 8.78 8.53 6.08
C GLY A 11 7.58 8.38 5.14
N ALA A 12 6.53 9.18 5.33
CA ALA A 12 5.38 9.21 4.43
C ALA A 12 5.78 9.56 2.99
N GLY A 13 6.69 10.52 2.80
CA GLY A 13 7.23 10.84 1.47
C GLY A 13 7.98 9.69 0.79
N LYS A 14 8.66 8.82 1.56
CA LYS A 14 9.27 7.59 1.01
C LYS A 14 8.22 6.58 0.57
N VAL A 15 7.13 6.46 1.33
CA VAL A 15 5.97 5.61 0.97
C VAL A 15 5.32 6.11 -0.32
N ASP A 16 5.20 7.42 -0.50
CA ASP A 16 4.71 8.02 -1.75
C ASP A 16 5.64 7.72 -2.94
N GLY A 17 6.96 7.73 -2.72
CA GLY A 17 7.93 7.31 -3.73
C GLY A 17 7.73 5.85 -4.17
N ALA A 18 7.55 4.94 -3.20
CA ALA A 18 7.25 3.54 -3.50
C ALA A 18 5.91 3.36 -4.24
N HIS A 19 4.87 4.14 -3.87
CA HIS A 19 3.61 4.19 -4.61
C HIS A 19 3.83 4.63 -6.07
N ALA A 20 4.63 5.67 -6.29
CA ALA A 20 4.95 6.17 -7.62
C ALA A 20 5.70 5.14 -8.46
N ASP A 21 6.56 4.30 -7.86
CA ASP A 21 7.26 3.25 -8.59
C ASP A 21 6.36 2.06 -8.91
N VAL A 22 5.48 1.64 -7.99
CA VAL A 22 4.51 0.57 -8.25
C VAL A 22 3.47 0.97 -9.29
N SER A 23 3.01 2.22 -9.29
CA SER A 23 2.03 2.69 -10.28
C SER A 23 2.56 2.72 -11.72
N LYS A 24 3.89 2.67 -11.91
CA LYS A 24 4.53 2.53 -13.24
C LYS A 24 4.54 1.08 -13.74
N LEU A 25 4.30 0.09 -12.88
CA LEU A 25 4.31 -1.32 -13.28
C LEU A 25 3.12 -1.60 -14.21
N LYS A 26 3.40 -2.29 -15.33
CA LYS A 26 2.40 -2.67 -16.32
C LYS A 26 2.24 -4.18 -16.32
N VAL A 27 0.98 -4.63 -16.31
CA VAL A 27 0.68 -6.04 -16.58
C VAL A 27 0.78 -6.27 -18.08
N PRO A 28 1.58 -7.25 -18.53
CA PRO A 28 1.66 -7.60 -19.95
C PRO A 28 0.27 -7.99 -20.49
N ASP A 29 -0.02 -7.59 -21.73
CA ASP A 29 -1.24 -8.03 -22.39
C ASP A 29 -1.21 -9.55 -22.63
N SER A 30 -2.16 -10.26 -22.03
CA SER A 30 -2.32 -11.69 -22.19
C SER A 30 -2.87 -12.09 -23.56
N GLY A 31 -3.48 -11.16 -24.32
CA GLY A 31 -4.13 -11.46 -25.59
C GLY A 31 -3.15 -11.97 -26.67
N GLY A 32 -2.01 -11.29 -26.83
CA GLY A 32 -0.95 -11.72 -27.75
C GLY A 32 -0.35 -13.08 -27.38
N ALA A 33 -0.08 -13.31 -26.10
CA ALA A 33 0.49 -14.56 -25.60
C ALA A 33 -0.51 -15.73 -25.67
N ALA A 34 -1.79 -15.50 -25.35
CA ALA A 34 -2.84 -16.50 -25.47
C ALA A 34 -3.07 -16.93 -26.92
N SER A 35 -2.93 -16.01 -27.87
CA SER A 35 -3.05 -16.29 -29.30
C SER A 35 -1.93 -17.22 -29.81
N GLY A 36 -0.69 -17.01 -29.37
CA GLY A 36 0.45 -17.88 -29.70
C GLY A 36 0.38 -19.27 -29.06
N LEU A 37 -0.41 -19.42 -27.99
CA LEU A 37 -0.61 -20.67 -27.25
C LEU A 37 -1.95 -21.36 -27.60
N LYS A 38 -2.61 -20.96 -28.69
CA LYS A 38 -3.92 -21.52 -29.08
C LYS A 38 -3.86 -23.05 -29.17
N GLY A 39 -4.78 -23.71 -28.47
CA GLY A 39 -4.84 -25.18 -28.37
C GLY A 39 -4.18 -25.77 -27.11
N PHE A 40 -3.42 -24.98 -26.37
CA PHE A 40 -2.89 -25.37 -25.05
C PHE A 40 -3.81 -24.91 -23.92
N ALA A 41 -3.96 -25.74 -22.89
CA ALA A 41 -4.75 -25.41 -21.70
C ALA A 41 -4.30 -24.12 -21.02
N THR A 42 -3.00 -23.81 -21.08
CA THR A 42 -2.41 -22.59 -20.52
C THR A 42 -2.96 -21.32 -21.18
N ALA A 43 -3.30 -21.33 -22.47
CA ALA A 43 -3.88 -20.17 -23.15
C ALA A 43 -5.18 -19.70 -22.51
N GLY A 44 -6.01 -20.62 -22.00
CA GLY A 44 -7.25 -20.30 -21.30
C GLY A 44 -7.04 -19.71 -19.90
N ALA A 45 -5.91 -19.99 -19.25
CA ALA A 45 -5.60 -19.50 -17.90
C ALA A 45 -4.93 -18.11 -17.91
N LEU A 46 -4.27 -17.74 -19.02
CA LEU A 46 -3.53 -16.48 -19.15
C LEU A 46 -4.36 -15.22 -18.87
N PRO A 47 -5.60 -15.07 -19.37
CA PRO A 47 -6.42 -13.88 -19.11
C PRO A 47 -6.72 -13.70 -17.62
N ALA A 48 -7.18 -14.76 -16.95
CA ALA A 48 -7.48 -14.73 -15.52
C ALA A 48 -6.24 -14.41 -14.67
N ALA A 49 -5.08 -14.96 -15.04
CA ALA A 49 -3.82 -14.65 -14.38
C ALA A 49 -3.42 -13.18 -14.57
N SER A 50 -3.53 -12.64 -15.80
CA SER A 50 -3.29 -11.23 -16.08
C SER A 50 -4.20 -10.33 -15.24
N ASP A 51 -5.49 -10.62 -15.19
CA ASP A 51 -6.44 -9.81 -14.43
C ASP A 51 -6.19 -9.89 -12.92
N ALA A 52 -5.84 -11.07 -12.38
CA ALA A 52 -5.43 -11.22 -10.99
C ALA A 52 -4.20 -10.39 -10.64
N VAL A 53 -3.21 -10.31 -11.54
CA VAL A 53 -2.02 -9.45 -11.36
C VAL A 53 -2.42 -7.98 -11.40
N LYS A 54 -3.29 -7.55 -12.31
CA LYS A 54 -3.79 -6.17 -12.37
C LYS A 54 -4.48 -5.78 -11.06
N THR A 55 -5.42 -6.60 -10.59
CA THR A 55 -6.11 -6.39 -9.32
C THR A 55 -5.11 -6.31 -8.16
N SER A 56 -4.11 -7.20 -8.13
CA SER A 56 -3.09 -7.19 -7.08
C SER A 56 -2.27 -5.89 -7.09
N LEU A 57 -1.87 -5.40 -8.26
CA LEU A 57 -1.16 -4.12 -8.38
C LEU A 57 -2.02 -2.94 -7.92
N THR A 58 -3.31 -2.92 -8.27
CA THR A 58 -4.25 -1.89 -7.79
C THR A 58 -4.38 -1.91 -6.26
N VAL A 59 -4.51 -3.08 -5.67
CA VAL A 59 -4.59 -3.24 -4.21
C VAL A 59 -3.30 -2.74 -3.54
N VAL A 60 -2.14 -3.15 -4.05
CA VAL A 60 -0.84 -2.73 -3.51
C VAL A 60 -0.66 -1.22 -3.62
N ALA A 61 -1.03 -0.61 -4.75
CA ALA A 61 -0.97 0.84 -4.92
C ALA A 61 -1.82 1.58 -3.87
N GLY A 62 -3.09 1.17 -3.70
CA GLY A 62 -3.97 1.75 -2.69
C GLY A 62 -3.45 1.60 -1.25
N ARG A 63 -2.71 0.52 -0.94
CA ARG A 63 -2.08 0.35 0.37
C ARG A 63 -0.97 1.36 0.63
N TYR A 64 -0.12 1.64 -0.36
CA TYR A 64 0.90 2.68 -0.19
C TYR A 64 0.28 4.05 0.05
N GLU A 65 -0.80 4.38 -0.67
CA GLU A 65 -1.55 5.62 -0.45
C GLU A 65 -2.10 5.71 1.00
N GLN A 66 -2.74 4.64 1.48
CA GLN A 66 -3.28 4.59 2.84
C GLN A 66 -2.20 4.68 3.92
N MET A 67 -1.06 3.99 3.74
CA MET A 67 0.07 4.06 4.68
C MET A 67 0.66 5.48 4.75
N GLY A 68 0.85 6.14 3.60
CA GLY A 68 1.34 7.52 3.56
C GLY A 68 0.39 8.48 4.29
N ALA A 69 -0.92 8.34 4.05
CA ALA A 69 -1.94 9.14 4.74
C ALA A 69 -1.97 8.91 6.25
N LEU A 70 -1.81 7.67 6.71
CA LEU A 70 -1.78 7.32 8.13
C LEU A 70 -0.56 7.88 8.86
N LEU A 71 0.61 7.85 8.24
CA LEU A 71 1.83 8.45 8.80
C LEU A 71 1.68 9.96 8.98
N ARG A 72 1.13 10.66 7.97
CA ARG A 72 0.86 12.10 8.06
C ARG A 72 -0.15 12.41 9.17
N ARG A 73 -1.29 11.72 9.17
CA ARG A 73 -2.33 11.90 10.20
C ARG A 73 -1.81 11.62 11.61
N SER A 74 -0.94 10.63 11.78
CA SER A 74 -0.33 10.30 13.07
C SER A 74 0.61 11.40 13.54
N ALA A 75 1.44 11.94 12.65
CA ALA A 75 2.32 13.07 12.94
C ALA A 75 1.52 14.33 13.32
N ASP A 76 0.51 14.68 12.51
CA ASP A 76 -0.34 15.85 12.75
C ASP A 76 -1.09 15.73 14.09
N SER A 77 -1.68 14.57 14.36
CA SER A 77 -2.44 14.36 15.60
C SER A 77 -1.54 14.34 16.83
N TYR A 78 -0.26 13.94 16.71
CA TYR A 78 0.70 13.96 17.82
C TYR A 78 1.16 15.38 18.15
N GLU A 79 1.37 16.24 17.15
CA GLU A 79 1.69 17.65 17.39
C GLU A 79 0.54 18.42 18.05
N HIS A 80 -0.71 18.02 17.80
CA HIS A 80 -1.91 18.64 18.37
C HIS A 80 -2.43 17.94 19.64
N GLN A 81 -1.66 17.00 20.20
CA GLN A 81 -2.12 16.21 21.34
C GLN A 81 -2.04 17.00 22.65
N ASP A 82 -3.11 16.96 23.47
CA ASP A 82 -3.05 17.52 24.81
C ASP A 82 -2.10 16.69 25.69
N SER A 83 -1.20 17.39 26.38
CA SER A 83 -0.19 16.88 27.30
C SER A 83 -0.72 15.90 28.36
N LYS A 84 -1.99 15.99 28.74
CA LYS A 84 -2.62 15.09 29.73
C LYS A 84 -3.00 13.71 29.20
N THR A 85 -3.11 13.54 27.89
CA THR A 85 -3.50 12.28 27.22
C THR A 85 -2.50 11.91 26.11
N ALA A 86 -1.26 12.38 26.23
CA ALA A 86 -0.24 12.19 25.22
C ALA A 86 0.10 10.70 25.06
N VAL A 87 -0.05 10.18 23.86
CA VAL A 87 0.32 8.82 23.47
C VAL A 87 1.57 8.94 22.62
N SER A 88 2.53 8.02 22.77
CA SER A 88 3.75 8.11 21.98
C SER A 88 3.43 8.01 20.48
N LEU A 89 4.13 8.79 19.65
CA LEU A 89 3.96 8.77 18.20
C LEU A 89 4.22 7.36 17.62
N THR A 90 5.17 6.62 18.19
CA THR A 90 5.45 5.22 17.81
C THR A 90 4.23 4.34 18.01
N GLN A 91 3.53 4.47 19.13
CA GLN A 91 2.34 3.68 19.42
C GLN A 91 1.20 4.01 18.45
N ARG A 92 0.95 5.30 18.18
CA ARG A 92 -0.09 5.70 17.20
C ARG A 92 0.17 5.17 15.79
N VAL A 93 1.42 5.26 15.33
CA VAL A 93 1.80 4.71 14.03
C VAL A 93 1.67 3.18 14.03
N GLY A 94 2.08 2.51 15.11
CA GLY A 94 1.97 1.05 15.27
C GLY A 94 0.52 0.57 15.24
N ASP A 95 -0.37 1.20 15.99
CA ASP A 95 -1.80 0.85 16.04
C ASP A 95 -2.47 1.07 14.67
N GLY A 96 -2.13 2.18 14.01
CA GLY A 96 -2.65 2.50 12.67
C GLY A 96 -2.20 1.50 11.60
N LEU A 97 -0.93 1.09 11.61
CA LEU A 97 -0.42 0.08 10.68
C LEU A 97 -0.97 -1.32 10.97
N THR A 98 -1.18 -1.66 12.25
CA THR A 98 -1.80 -2.94 12.65
C THR A 98 -3.24 -3.00 12.16
N SER A 99 -4.01 -1.92 12.36
CA SER A 99 -5.39 -1.84 11.87
C SER A 99 -5.50 -1.92 10.34
N LEU A 100 -4.56 -1.33 9.59
CA LEU A 100 -4.47 -1.54 8.13
C LEU A 100 -4.20 -3.00 7.77
N GLY A 101 -3.31 -3.66 8.53
CA GLY A 101 -3.02 -5.09 8.37
C GLY A 101 -4.26 -5.95 8.60
N ASP A 102 -5.02 -5.65 9.65
CA ASP A 102 -6.23 -6.39 10.04
C ASP A 102 -7.37 -6.21 9.04
N LEU A 103 -7.60 -4.99 8.54
CA LEU A 103 -8.57 -4.73 7.46
C LEU A 103 -8.26 -5.52 6.19
N ASN A 104 -6.99 -5.84 5.99
CA ASN A 104 -6.53 -6.56 4.83
C ASN A 104 -6.51 -8.10 5.03
N ALA A 105 -6.52 -8.55 6.29
CA ALA A 105 -6.68 -9.95 6.69
C ALA A 105 -8.15 -10.35 6.87
N ALA A 106 -9.03 -9.38 7.15
CA ALA A 106 -10.49 -9.53 7.13
C ALA A 106 -10.98 -9.70 5.68
N LYS A 107 -10.80 -10.89 5.14
CA LYS A 107 -11.50 -11.39 3.96
C LYS A 107 -12.84 -12.00 4.36
#